data_AF-A0A379W458-F1
#
_entry.id   AF-A0A379W458-F1
#
_cell.length_a   1.000
_cell.length_b   1.000
_cell.length_c   1.000
_cell.angle_alpha   90.00
_cell.angle_beta   90.00
_cell.angle_gamma   90.00
#
_symmetry.space_group_name_H-M   'P 1'
#
loop_
_entity.id
_entity.type
_entity.pdbx_description
1 polymer ?
#
loop_
_entity_poly.entity_id
_entity_poly.type
_entity_poly.pdbx_seq_one_letter_code
_entity_poly.pdbx_strand_id
1 'polypeptide(L)'
;MANNAGGKSDDAHERQTPAGKGFVDQMTRVPERAVQMALAGHGRQVSSLLTPVAWMFVIAALLIALDSAAGVGVLVLLQRGIDSGVAAGDMSTIGICALLALCLVAIGWCCYALQTIFAARAAESVQHTVRLRSFSHLLRLSLPWHEKHIDSRLTRMTVDVDSLARFLQNGLASAATSIVTMVAIAAAMFWLDPILALTALSAVPVVILATWIYRRLSSPAYAQARLEIGKVNSTLQEKVSGMRVVQSHGQQKQEAARLRALSDNFRATRVRAQKYLAVYFPFLTFCTEAAYAAVLLIGATRVAEGEMTPGILAAFFLLLGQFYGPVQQLSGIVDSWQQATASGKHINALLATEDTENIDRPP
;
A
#
# COMPACT_ATOMS: atom_id res chain seq x y z
N MET A 1 12.25 77.31 3.19
CA MET A 1 11.32 78.01 2.27
C MET A 1 11.02 77.07 1.10
N ALA A 2 9.72 76.86 0.84
CA ALA A 2 9.04 76.33 -0.36
C ALA A 2 9.57 75.02 -1.00
N ASN A 3 8.86 73.88 -1.04
CA ASN A 3 7.49 73.51 -1.45
C ASN A 3 7.27 73.34 -2.96
N ASN A 4 6.99 72.07 -3.33
CA ASN A 4 5.94 71.57 -4.24
C ASN A 4 6.17 71.24 -5.72
N ALA A 5 5.31 70.28 -6.14
CA ALA A 5 4.96 69.72 -7.46
C ALA A 5 5.85 68.56 -7.93
N GLY A 6 5.35 67.35 -8.23
CA GLY A 6 4.00 66.86 -8.48
C GLY A 6 4.06 65.93 -9.71
N GLY A 7 3.69 64.65 -9.57
CA GLY A 7 3.66 63.70 -10.69
C GLY A 7 3.06 62.36 -10.30
N LYS A 8 1.76 62.20 -10.57
CA LYS A 8 0.99 60.95 -10.51
C LYS A 8 1.33 60.03 -11.69
N SER A 9 1.48 58.73 -11.44
CA SER A 9 1.28 57.54 -12.31
C SER A 9 2.09 56.39 -11.67
N ASP A 10 1.63 55.17 -11.42
CA ASP A 10 0.43 54.45 -11.81
C ASP A 10 0.06 53.45 -10.69
N ASP A 11 -1.21 53.49 -10.27
CA ASP A 11 -1.88 52.40 -9.58
C ASP A 11 -2.19 51.30 -10.59
N ALA A 12 -1.39 50.23 -10.64
CA ALA A 12 -1.76 49.01 -11.34
C ALA A 12 -0.96 47.78 -10.85
N HIS A 13 -0.88 47.54 -9.54
CA HIS A 13 -0.62 46.18 -9.07
C HIS A 13 -1.96 45.43 -8.96
N GLU A 14 -2.27 44.75 -10.05
CA GLU A 14 -3.31 43.74 -10.21
C GLU A 14 -3.52 42.95 -8.92
N ARG A 15 -4.75 43.02 -8.40
CA ARG A 15 -5.29 42.00 -7.50
C ARG A 15 -5.41 40.70 -8.28
N GLN A 16 -4.32 39.94 -8.38
CA GLN A 16 -4.38 38.54 -8.76
C GLN A 16 -5.11 37.79 -7.65
N THR A 17 -6.41 37.61 -7.85
CA THR A 17 -7.24 36.73 -7.03
C THR A 17 -6.79 35.31 -7.38
N PRO A 18 -6.20 34.55 -6.45
CA PRO A 18 -5.58 33.29 -6.83
C PRO A 18 -6.65 32.19 -6.83
N ALA A 19 -7.46 32.16 -7.88
CA ALA A 19 -8.49 31.13 -8.08
C ALA A 19 -7.91 29.70 -8.12
N GLY A 20 -6.59 29.55 -8.37
CA GLY A 20 -5.87 28.28 -8.30
C GLY A 20 -5.22 27.96 -6.94
N LYS A 21 -5.05 28.93 -6.03
CA LYS A 21 -4.51 28.66 -4.67
C LYS A 21 -5.56 28.03 -3.76
N GLY A 22 -6.85 28.30 -3.97
CA GLY A 22 -7.91 27.79 -3.11
C GLY A 22 -7.98 26.26 -3.04
N PHE A 23 -7.87 25.57 -4.18
CA PHE A 23 -7.97 24.12 -4.24
C PHE A 23 -6.71 23.42 -3.73
N VAL A 24 -5.52 23.89 -4.12
CA VAL A 24 -4.25 23.32 -3.65
C VAL A 24 -4.06 23.61 -2.15
N ASP A 25 -4.42 24.80 -1.67
CA ASP A 25 -4.35 25.17 -0.25
C ASP A 25 -5.43 24.44 0.58
N GLN A 26 -6.64 24.27 0.04
CA GLN A 26 -7.62 23.33 0.59
C GLN A 26 -7.17 21.87 0.44
N MET A 27 -6.18 21.55 -0.39
CA MET A 27 -5.61 20.21 -0.57
C MET A 27 -4.42 19.88 0.33
N THR A 28 -3.70 20.89 0.79
CA THR A 28 -2.57 20.73 1.70
C THR A 28 -2.96 20.86 3.16
N ARG A 29 -4.10 21.51 3.47
CA ARG A 29 -4.57 21.66 4.84
C ARG A 29 -5.01 20.31 5.44
N VAL A 30 -4.42 19.98 6.59
CA VAL A 30 -4.88 18.87 7.44
C VAL A 30 -6.22 19.27 8.09
N PRO A 31 -7.20 18.36 8.25
CA PRO A 31 -8.48 18.70 8.84
C PRO A 31 -8.30 19.34 10.23
N GLU A 32 -8.79 20.57 10.43
CA GLU A 32 -8.60 21.31 11.69
C GLU A 32 -9.14 20.55 12.91
N ARG A 33 -10.24 19.81 12.74
CA ARG A 33 -10.80 18.94 13.79
C ARG A 33 -9.81 17.85 14.22
N ALA A 34 -9.02 17.29 13.30
CA ALA A 34 -8.00 16.30 13.63
C ALA A 34 -6.86 16.91 14.45
N VAL A 35 -6.46 18.14 14.10
CA VAL A 35 -5.42 18.90 14.82
C VAL A 35 -5.91 19.29 16.22
N GLN A 36 -7.14 19.81 16.34
CA GLN A 36 -7.75 20.16 17.62
C GLN A 36 -7.92 18.95 18.54
N MET A 37 -8.38 17.80 18.03
CA MET A 37 -8.48 16.56 18.82
C MET A 37 -7.10 16.06 19.28
N ALA A 38 -6.07 16.16 18.45
CA ALA A 38 -4.71 15.80 18.83
C ALA A 38 -4.17 16.69 19.95
N LEU A 39 -4.35 18.01 19.84
CA LEU A 39 -3.88 18.99 20.84
C LEU A 39 -4.69 18.94 22.14
N ALA A 40 -5.98 18.61 22.06
CA ALA A 40 -6.85 18.46 23.23
C ALA A 40 -6.56 17.18 24.04
N GLY A 41 -5.72 16.27 23.56
CA GLY A 41 -5.32 15.06 24.28
C GLY A 41 -6.43 14.02 24.47
N HIS A 42 -7.60 14.18 23.85
CA HIS A 42 -8.74 13.29 24.06
C HIS A 42 -8.55 11.94 23.32
N GLY A 43 -8.68 10.83 24.06
CA GLY A 43 -8.66 9.44 23.56
C GLY A 43 -7.27 8.80 23.52
N ARG A 44 -6.98 7.84 24.40
CA ARG A 44 -5.67 7.16 24.55
C ARG A 44 -5.25 6.26 23.36
N GLN A 45 -6.05 6.16 22.30
CA GLN A 45 -5.84 5.22 21.20
C GLN A 45 -5.65 5.93 19.87
N VAL A 46 -4.70 5.46 19.06
CA VAL A 46 -4.45 5.90 17.68
C VAL A 46 -5.70 5.76 16.79
N SER A 47 -6.61 4.84 17.10
CA SER A 47 -7.88 4.66 16.38
C SER A 47 -8.77 5.92 16.43
N SER A 48 -8.72 6.71 17.50
CA SER A 48 -9.49 7.96 17.62
C SER A 48 -8.93 9.09 16.76
N LEU A 49 -7.74 8.92 16.17
CA LEU A 49 -7.13 9.86 15.24
C LEU A 49 -7.52 9.56 13.78
N LEU A 50 -8.11 8.39 13.53
CA LEU A 50 -8.57 7.97 12.19
C LEU A 50 -9.99 8.45 11.87
N THR A 51 -10.84 8.66 12.88
CA THR A 51 -12.23 9.14 12.74
C THR A 51 -12.39 10.43 11.91
N PRO A 52 -11.58 11.50 12.08
CA PRO A 52 -11.73 12.72 11.28
C PRO A 52 -11.33 12.55 9.80
N VAL A 53 -10.62 11.47 9.47
CA VAL A 53 -10.10 11.18 8.13
C VAL A 53 -10.86 10.00 7.47
N ALA A 54 -11.70 9.28 8.22
CA ALA A 54 -12.42 8.10 7.77
C ALA A 54 -13.26 8.32 6.50
N TRP A 55 -13.86 9.50 6.33
CA TRP A 55 -14.62 9.85 5.13
C TRP A 55 -13.78 9.82 3.85
N MET A 56 -12.49 10.17 3.92
CA MET A 56 -11.57 10.14 2.78
C MET A 56 -11.28 8.71 2.34
N PHE A 57 -11.16 7.78 3.30
CA PHE A 57 -11.02 6.35 3.01
C PHE A 57 -12.30 5.77 2.40
N VAL A 58 -13.48 6.22 2.82
CA VAL A 58 -14.75 5.80 2.21
C VAL A 58 -14.85 6.28 0.77
N ILE A 59 -14.49 7.54 0.48
CA ILE A 59 -14.46 8.06 -0.90
C ILE A 59 -13.46 7.26 -1.75
N ALA A 60 -12.26 7.01 -1.23
CA ALA A 60 -11.27 6.18 -1.93
C ALA A 60 -11.81 4.78 -2.23
N ALA A 61 -12.49 4.13 -1.28
CA ALA A 61 -13.10 2.82 -1.48
C ALA A 61 -14.22 2.83 -2.55
N LEU A 62 -15.04 3.89 -2.58
CA LEU A 62 -16.07 4.05 -3.62
C LEU A 62 -15.45 4.26 -5.01
N LEU A 63 -14.38 5.06 -5.11
CA LEU A 63 -13.65 5.26 -6.36
C LEU A 63 -12.98 3.98 -6.84
N ILE A 64 -12.44 3.17 -5.94
CA ILE A 64 -11.90 1.82 -6.23
C ILE A 64 -12.97 0.91 -6.83
N ALA A 65 -14.17 0.91 -6.25
CA ALA A 65 -15.29 0.12 -6.76
C ALA A 65 -15.73 0.59 -8.15
N LEU A 66 -15.77 1.91 -8.38
CA LEU A 66 -16.11 2.49 -9.67
C LEU A 66 -15.07 2.20 -10.75
N ASP A 67 -13.78 2.30 -10.41
CA ASP A 67 -12.66 1.94 -11.29
C ASP A 67 -12.70 0.45 -11.65
N SER A 68 -12.91 -0.42 -10.66
CA SER A 68 -13.05 -1.86 -10.88
C SER A 68 -14.25 -2.18 -11.78
N ALA A 69 -15.39 -1.51 -11.59
CA ALA A 69 -16.56 -1.67 -12.42
C ALA A 69 -16.32 -1.16 -13.86
N ALA A 70 -15.60 -0.05 -14.03
CA ALA A 70 -15.22 0.46 -15.35
C ALA A 70 -14.29 -0.53 -16.07
N GLY A 71 -13.31 -1.10 -15.38
CA GLY A 71 -12.42 -2.13 -15.90
C GLY A 71 -13.17 -3.39 -16.37
N VAL A 72 -14.10 -3.90 -15.56
CA VAL A 72 -14.98 -5.01 -15.96
C VAL A 72 -15.85 -4.62 -17.16
N GLY A 73 -16.40 -3.40 -17.17
CA GLY A 73 -17.21 -2.88 -18.27
C GLY A 73 -16.46 -2.85 -19.60
N VAL A 74 -15.18 -2.47 -19.59
CA VAL A 74 -14.31 -2.51 -20.79
C VAL A 74 -14.20 -3.93 -21.35
N LEU A 75 -14.05 -4.93 -20.48
CA LEU A 75 -13.94 -6.34 -20.90
C LEU A 75 -15.25 -6.86 -21.49
N VAL A 76 -16.40 -6.48 -20.91
CA VAL A 76 -17.72 -6.80 -21.47
C VAL A 76 -17.96 -6.10 -22.82
N LEU A 77 -17.51 -4.85 -22.97
CA LEU A 77 -17.57 -4.17 -24.27
C LEU A 77 -16.69 -4.83 -25.31
N LEU A 78 -15.52 -5.36 -24.91
CA LEU A 78 -14.68 -6.12 -25.82
C LEU A 78 -15.36 -7.43 -26.24
N GLN A 79 -15.99 -8.15 -25.31
CA GLN A 79 -16.80 -9.33 -25.61
C GLN A 79 -17.86 -9.02 -26.67
N ARG A 80 -18.64 -7.95 -26.46
CA ARG A 80 -19.66 -7.50 -27.42
C ARG A 80 -19.07 -7.03 -28.74
N GLY A 81 -17.92 -6.36 -28.71
CA GLY A 81 -17.21 -5.97 -29.93
C GLY A 81 -16.77 -7.17 -30.76
N ILE A 82 -16.39 -8.27 -30.13
CA ILE A 82 -16.06 -9.53 -30.80
C ILE A 82 -17.33 -10.20 -31.33
N ASP A 83 -18.34 -10.39 -30.49
CA ASP A 83 -19.54 -11.17 -30.82
C ASP A 83 -20.45 -10.44 -31.83
N SER A 84 -20.72 -9.15 -31.61
CA SER A 84 -21.67 -8.37 -32.42
C SER A 84 -20.98 -7.47 -33.45
N GLY A 85 -19.68 -7.24 -33.32
CA GLY A 85 -18.90 -6.44 -34.27
C GLY A 85 -18.15 -7.34 -35.24
N VAL A 86 -17.07 -7.98 -34.77
CA VAL A 86 -16.15 -8.76 -35.61
C VAL A 86 -16.85 -9.97 -36.25
N ALA A 87 -17.59 -10.76 -35.47
CA ALA A 87 -18.27 -11.94 -36.00
C ALA A 87 -19.43 -11.60 -36.95
N ALA A 88 -20.09 -10.45 -36.76
CA ALA A 88 -21.17 -9.98 -37.63
C ALA A 88 -20.70 -9.11 -38.81
N GLY A 89 -19.42 -8.71 -38.84
CA GLY A 89 -18.87 -7.80 -39.84
C GLY A 89 -19.33 -6.34 -39.70
N ASP A 90 -19.91 -5.95 -38.56
CA ASP A 90 -20.45 -4.61 -38.35
C ASP A 90 -19.40 -3.66 -37.74
N MET A 91 -18.80 -2.84 -38.60
CA MET A 91 -17.80 -1.85 -38.20
C MET A 91 -18.37 -0.75 -37.28
N SER A 92 -19.67 -0.47 -37.36
CA SER A 92 -20.31 0.55 -36.53
C SER A 92 -20.39 0.13 -35.07
N THR A 93 -20.77 -1.12 -34.81
CA THR A 93 -20.78 -1.71 -33.47
C THR A 93 -19.37 -1.76 -32.87
N ILE A 94 -18.35 -2.06 -33.68
CA ILE A 94 -16.94 -2.01 -33.23
C ILE A 94 -16.57 -0.58 -32.81
N GLY A 95 -16.89 0.43 -33.64
CA GLY A 95 -16.61 1.83 -33.35
C GLY A 95 -17.28 2.34 -32.08
N ILE A 96 -18.55 1.98 -31.87
CA ILE A 96 -19.30 2.35 -30.65
C ILE A 96 -18.71 1.65 -29.42
N CYS A 97 -18.42 0.35 -29.50
CA CYS A 97 -17.81 -0.37 -28.39
C CYS A 97 -16.43 0.19 -28.04
N ALA A 98 -15.61 0.53 -29.04
CA ALA A 98 -14.31 1.16 -28.84
C ALA A 98 -14.42 2.54 -28.19
N LEU A 99 -15.36 3.38 -28.63
CA LEU A 99 -15.60 4.71 -28.04
C LEU A 99 -16.07 4.59 -26.58
N LEU A 100 -17.03 3.70 -26.31
CA LEU A 100 -17.51 3.48 -24.94
C LEU A 100 -16.41 2.90 -24.05
N ALA A 101 -15.59 1.98 -24.57
CA ALA A 101 -14.44 1.44 -23.85
C ALA A 101 -13.43 2.55 -23.54
N LEU A 102 -13.14 3.44 -24.50
CA LEU A 102 -12.27 4.60 -24.28
C LEU A 102 -12.83 5.53 -23.20
N CYS A 103 -14.13 5.81 -23.20
CA CYS A 103 -14.79 6.60 -22.16
C CYS A 103 -14.67 5.91 -20.79
N LEU A 104 -14.89 4.59 -20.69
CA LEU A 104 -14.72 3.85 -19.44
C LEU A 104 -13.28 3.85 -18.95
N VAL A 105 -12.29 3.71 -19.84
CA VAL A 105 -10.87 3.82 -19.48
C VAL A 105 -10.55 5.22 -18.96
N ALA A 106 -11.09 6.28 -19.58
CA ALA A 106 -10.90 7.64 -19.10
C ALA A 106 -11.54 7.87 -17.72
N ILE A 107 -12.73 7.30 -17.49
CA ILE A 107 -13.40 7.33 -16.17
C ILE A 107 -12.57 6.57 -15.14
N GLY A 108 -12.11 5.35 -15.46
CA GLY A 108 -11.26 4.54 -14.58
C GLY A 108 -9.97 5.27 -14.22
N TRP A 109 -9.29 5.85 -15.22
CA TRP A 109 -8.10 6.69 -14.99
C TRP A 109 -8.37 7.88 -14.06
N CYS A 110 -9.49 8.57 -14.23
CA CYS A 110 -9.91 9.65 -13.34
C CYS A 110 -10.18 9.15 -11.90
N CYS A 111 -10.88 8.02 -11.77
CA CYS A 111 -11.15 7.38 -10.47
C CYS A 111 -9.86 6.97 -9.78
N TYR A 112 -8.93 6.35 -10.52
CA TYR A 112 -7.62 5.96 -10.03
C TYR A 112 -6.77 7.17 -9.60
N ALA A 113 -6.79 8.26 -10.35
CA ALA A 113 -6.10 9.50 -9.96
C ALA A 113 -6.70 10.07 -8.66
N LEU A 114 -8.02 10.20 -8.60
CA LEU A 114 -8.72 10.73 -7.43
C LEU A 114 -8.54 9.84 -6.19
N GLN A 115 -8.68 8.52 -6.32
CA GLN A 115 -8.51 7.61 -5.18
C GLN A 115 -7.09 7.68 -4.62
N THR A 116 -6.08 7.81 -5.49
CA THR A 116 -4.67 7.95 -5.10
C THR A 116 -4.46 9.25 -4.31
N ILE A 117 -5.06 10.35 -4.76
CA ILE A 117 -5.01 11.64 -4.07
C ILE A 117 -5.71 11.54 -2.70
N PHE A 118 -6.94 11.03 -2.64
CA PHE A 118 -7.69 10.92 -1.38
C PHE A 118 -7.00 9.98 -0.38
N ALA A 119 -6.48 8.84 -0.82
CA ALA A 119 -5.76 7.90 0.03
C ALA A 119 -4.43 8.47 0.55
N ALA A 120 -3.63 9.10 -0.31
CA ALA A 120 -2.39 9.75 0.08
C ALA A 120 -2.64 10.87 1.09
N ARG A 121 -3.65 11.68 0.83
CA ARG A 121 -3.99 12.81 1.67
C ARG A 121 -4.58 12.38 3.02
N ALA A 122 -5.33 11.29 3.04
CA ALA A 122 -5.80 10.66 4.26
C ALA A 122 -4.61 10.18 5.11
N ALA A 123 -3.69 9.44 4.50
CA ALA A 123 -2.51 8.93 5.19
C ALA A 123 -1.60 10.05 5.72
N GLU A 124 -1.33 11.09 4.94
CA GLU A 124 -0.54 12.25 5.37
C GLU A 124 -1.22 13.03 6.50
N SER A 125 -2.55 13.18 6.46
CA SER A 125 -3.30 13.82 7.55
C SER A 125 -3.15 13.03 8.84
N VAL A 126 -3.28 11.69 8.79
CA VAL A 126 -3.07 10.83 9.95
C VAL A 126 -1.62 10.94 10.46
N GLN A 127 -0.64 10.87 9.55
CA GLN A 127 0.78 10.99 9.89
C GLN A 127 1.08 12.30 10.62
N HIS A 128 0.59 13.42 10.07
CA HIS A 128 0.79 14.75 10.62
C HIS A 128 0.15 14.87 12.02
N THR A 129 -1.11 14.43 12.16
CA THR A 129 -1.84 14.46 13.43
C THR A 129 -1.16 13.61 14.50
N VAL A 130 -0.71 12.39 14.15
CA VAL A 130 0.01 11.51 15.08
C VAL A 130 1.35 12.13 15.48
N ARG A 131 2.10 12.73 14.54
CA ARG A 131 3.38 13.37 14.82
C ARG A 131 3.21 14.56 15.77
N LEU A 132 2.24 15.44 15.51
CA LEU A 132 1.93 16.57 16.39
C LEU A 132 1.52 16.12 17.79
N ARG A 133 0.62 15.14 17.88
CA ARG A 133 0.15 14.62 19.17
C ARG A 133 1.26 13.99 19.99
N SER A 134 2.09 13.19 19.33
CA SER A 134 3.19 12.50 20.01
C SER A 134 4.24 13.51 20.47
N PHE A 135 4.54 14.52 19.65
CA PHE A 135 5.43 15.61 20.02
C PHE A 135 4.87 16.45 21.18
N SER A 136 3.58 16.84 21.14
CA SER A 136 2.97 17.59 22.24
C SER A 136 2.93 16.82 23.55
N HIS A 137 2.74 15.49 23.49
CA HIS A 137 2.79 14.64 24.67
C HIS A 137 4.22 14.51 25.21
N LEU A 138 5.23 14.34 24.34
CA LEU A 138 6.64 14.32 24.75
C LEU A 138 7.05 15.60 25.51
N LEU A 139 6.51 16.75 25.13
CA LEU A 139 6.76 18.02 25.81
C LEU A 139 6.13 18.12 27.22
N ARG A 140 5.15 17.27 27.56
CA ARG A 140 4.49 17.23 28.88
C ARG A 140 5.07 16.17 29.82
N LEU A 141 5.96 15.33 29.32
CA LEU A 141 6.63 14.32 30.12
C LEU A 141 7.73 14.94 30.98
N SER A 142 7.90 14.40 32.18
CA SER A 142 8.88 14.92 33.14
C SER A 142 10.33 14.72 32.69
N LEU A 143 11.22 15.58 33.18
CA LEU A 143 12.65 15.51 32.90
C LEU A 143 13.29 14.13 33.20
N PRO A 144 12.95 13.42 34.30
CA PRO A 144 13.46 12.07 34.57
C PRO A 144 13.03 11.04 33.52
N TRP A 145 11.88 11.24 32.87
CA TRP A 145 11.46 10.39 31.76
C TRP A 145 12.38 10.57 30.56
N HIS A 146 12.74 11.81 30.24
CA HIS A 146 13.67 12.13 29.15
C HIS A 146 15.06 11.60 29.43
N GLU A 147 15.61 11.83 30.63
CA GLU A 147 16.94 11.32 31.03
C GLU A 147 17.08 9.80 30.89
N LYS A 148 15.98 9.06 31.09
CA LYS A 148 15.94 7.60 30.93
C LYS A 148 15.82 7.13 29.47
N HIS A 149 15.46 8.02 28.52
CA HIS A 149 15.07 7.64 27.16
C HIS A 149 15.69 8.49 26.01
N ILE A 150 16.70 9.33 26.31
CA ILE A 150 17.28 10.40 25.47
C ILE A 150 17.47 10.08 23.97
N ASP A 151 17.86 8.86 23.55
CA ASP A 151 18.22 8.61 22.13
C ASP A 151 17.37 7.59 21.37
N SER A 152 16.66 6.68 22.06
CA SER A 152 16.07 5.51 21.39
C SER A 152 14.58 5.65 21.06
N ARG A 153 13.82 6.44 21.82
CA ARG A 153 12.35 6.51 21.66
C ARG A 153 11.89 7.55 20.65
N LEU A 154 12.57 8.70 20.52
CA LEU A 154 12.22 9.72 19.51
C LEU A 154 12.43 9.21 18.08
N THR A 155 13.60 8.63 17.80
CA THR A 155 13.90 8.03 16.48
C THR A 155 12.96 6.85 16.18
N ARG A 156 12.66 6.02 17.18
CA ARG A 156 11.71 4.91 17.06
C ARG A 156 10.28 5.37 16.82
N MET A 157 9.85 6.46 17.47
CA MET A 157 8.53 7.06 17.25
C MET A 157 8.37 7.52 15.80
N THR A 158 9.35 8.24 15.25
CA THR A 158 9.29 8.68 13.83
C THR A 158 9.16 7.49 12.88
N VAL A 159 9.92 6.41 13.13
CA VAL A 159 9.84 5.17 12.35
C VAL A 159 8.49 4.47 12.50
N ASP A 160 7.92 4.45 13.71
CA ASP A 160 6.62 3.82 13.98
C ASP A 160 5.46 4.60 13.35
N VAL A 161 5.48 5.94 13.43
CA VAL A 161 4.48 6.81 12.79
C VAL A 161 4.55 6.66 11.28
N ASP A 162 5.75 6.68 10.70
CA ASP A 162 5.95 6.51 9.27
C ASP A 162 5.53 5.12 8.80
N SER A 163 5.83 4.06 9.57
CA SER A 163 5.36 2.70 9.26
C SER A 163 3.83 2.59 9.24
N LEU A 164 3.14 3.22 10.21
CA LEU A 164 1.68 3.27 10.26
C LEU A 164 1.11 4.05 9.07
N ALA A 165 1.67 5.21 8.77
CA ALA A 165 1.24 6.06 7.66
C ALA A 165 1.42 5.37 6.31
N ARG A 166 2.58 4.74 6.06
CA ARG A 166 2.85 3.97 4.85
C ARG A 166 1.87 2.81 4.68
N PHE A 167 1.48 2.13 5.76
CA PHE A 167 0.46 1.09 5.69
C PHE A 167 -0.92 1.66 5.34
N LEU A 168 -1.34 2.77 5.96
CA LEU A 168 -2.62 3.41 5.63
C LEU A 168 -2.65 3.93 4.18
N GLN A 169 -1.52 4.46 3.69
CA GLN A 169 -1.40 4.98 2.33
C GLN A 169 -1.41 3.85 1.29
N ASN A 170 -0.49 2.90 1.41
CA ASN A 170 -0.21 1.94 0.35
C ASN A 170 -0.80 0.58 0.68
N GLY A 171 -0.67 0.11 1.93
CA GLY A 171 -1.13 -1.21 2.33
C GLY A 171 -2.66 -1.34 2.33
N LEU A 172 -3.35 -0.44 3.02
CA LEU A 172 -4.80 -0.46 3.16
C LEU A 172 -5.49 -0.18 1.81
N ALA A 173 -5.02 0.83 1.07
CA ALA A 173 -5.56 1.13 -0.25
C ALA A 173 -5.37 -0.05 -1.21
N SER A 174 -4.16 -0.61 -1.30
CA SER A 174 -3.90 -1.76 -2.19
C SER A 174 -4.69 -3.00 -1.78
N ALA A 175 -4.92 -3.23 -0.47
CA ALA A 175 -5.74 -4.35 -0.01
C ALA A 175 -7.21 -4.15 -0.40
N ALA A 176 -7.75 -2.95 -0.19
CA ALA A 176 -9.10 -2.61 -0.57
C ALA A 176 -9.28 -2.76 -2.09
N THR A 177 -8.37 -2.19 -2.89
CA THR A 177 -8.36 -2.37 -4.34
C THR A 177 -8.31 -3.84 -4.73
N SER A 178 -7.35 -4.60 -4.20
CA SER A 178 -7.20 -6.00 -4.57
C SER A 178 -8.44 -6.84 -4.26
N ILE A 179 -9.05 -6.64 -3.08
CA ILE A 179 -10.27 -7.37 -2.67
C ILE A 179 -11.45 -6.97 -3.55
N VAL A 180 -11.68 -5.67 -3.74
CA VAL A 180 -12.81 -5.16 -4.54
C VAL A 180 -12.68 -5.60 -5.99
N THR A 181 -11.50 -5.47 -6.58
CA THR A 181 -11.23 -5.91 -7.96
C THR A 181 -11.38 -7.43 -8.11
N MET A 182 -10.86 -8.25 -7.18
CA MET A 182 -11.06 -9.70 -7.22
C MET A 182 -12.54 -10.07 -7.16
N VAL A 183 -13.31 -9.46 -6.25
CA VAL A 183 -14.74 -9.74 -6.11
C VAL A 183 -15.50 -9.30 -7.35
N ALA A 184 -15.19 -8.12 -7.90
CA ALA A 184 -15.81 -7.61 -9.13
C ALA A 184 -15.54 -8.53 -10.33
N ILE A 185 -14.29 -8.97 -10.50
CA ILE A 185 -13.91 -9.91 -11.57
C ILE A 185 -14.59 -11.26 -11.38
N ALA A 186 -14.57 -11.82 -10.16
CA ALA A 186 -15.25 -13.09 -9.89
C ALA A 186 -16.75 -13.00 -10.18
N ALA A 187 -17.41 -11.93 -9.72
CA ALA A 187 -18.83 -11.68 -10.00
C ALA A 187 -19.10 -11.56 -11.51
N ALA A 188 -18.23 -10.87 -12.25
CA ALA A 188 -18.33 -10.77 -13.71
C ALA A 188 -18.16 -12.12 -14.41
N MET A 189 -17.22 -12.96 -13.96
CA MET A 189 -17.04 -14.30 -14.49
C MET A 189 -18.28 -15.17 -14.26
N PHE A 190 -18.84 -15.16 -13.04
CA PHE A 190 -20.08 -15.89 -12.74
C PHE A 190 -21.28 -15.38 -13.52
N TRP A 191 -21.32 -14.08 -13.82
CA TRP A 191 -22.38 -13.48 -14.62
C TRP A 191 -22.29 -13.87 -16.10
N LEU A 192 -21.07 -14.04 -16.64
CA LEU A 192 -20.85 -14.48 -18.02
C LEU A 192 -21.11 -15.97 -18.20
N ASP A 193 -20.43 -16.83 -17.45
CA ASP A 193 -20.63 -18.28 -17.50
C ASP A 193 -20.20 -18.94 -16.17
N PRO A 194 -21.14 -19.51 -15.39
CA PRO A 194 -20.83 -20.13 -14.11
C PRO A 194 -19.89 -21.34 -14.20
N ILE A 195 -19.90 -22.10 -15.29
CA ILE A 195 -19.11 -23.33 -15.45
C ILE A 195 -17.64 -22.96 -15.72
N LEU A 196 -17.40 -22.03 -16.64
CA LEU A 196 -16.06 -21.48 -16.88
C LEU A 196 -15.55 -20.72 -15.65
N ALA A 197 -16.41 -20.01 -14.92
CA ALA A 197 -16.04 -19.34 -13.68
C ALA A 197 -15.56 -20.33 -12.61
N LEU A 198 -16.29 -21.40 -12.37
CA LEU A 198 -15.86 -22.45 -11.44
C LEU A 198 -14.56 -23.12 -11.88
N THR A 199 -14.40 -23.35 -13.19
CA THR A 199 -13.16 -23.90 -13.77
C THR A 199 -11.98 -22.98 -13.50
N ALA A 200 -12.12 -21.69 -13.81
CA ALA A 200 -11.10 -20.68 -13.57
C ALA A 200 -10.74 -20.54 -12.08
N LEU A 201 -11.77 -20.50 -11.23
CA LEU A 201 -11.61 -20.30 -9.78
C LEU A 201 -11.17 -21.57 -9.04
N SER A 202 -11.17 -22.74 -9.69
CA SER A 202 -10.68 -23.99 -9.10
C SER A 202 -9.20 -23.93 -8.69
N ALA A 203 -8.41 -23.08 -9.33
CA ALA A 203 -7.01 -22.83 -8.98
C ALA A 203 -6.87 -21.94 -7.73
N VAL A 204 -7.91 -21.19 -7.33
CA VAL A 204 -7.84 -20.26 -6.19
C VAL A 204 -7.60 -20.97 -4.85
N PRO A 205 -8.31 -22.06 -4.49
CA PRO A 205 -7.99 -22.84 -3.29
C PRO A 205 -6.54 -23.34 -3.25
N VAL A 206 -6.02 -23.78 -4.40
CA VAL A 206 -4.63 -24.26 -4.54
C VAL A 206 -3.65 -23.12 -4.29
N VAL A 207 -3.92 -21.94 -4.86
CA VAL A 207 -3.12 -20.73 -4.63
C VAL A 207 -3.17 -20.31 -3.16
N ILE A 208 -4.34 -20.26 -2.53
CA ILE A 208 -4.49 -19.92 -1.10
C ILE A 208 -3.66 -20.87 -0.23
N LEU A 209 -3.74 -22.18 -0.50
CA LEU A 209 -2.95 -23.18 0.21
C LEU A 209 -1.45 -22.97 0.00
N ALA A 210 -1.01 -22.72 -1.23
CA ALA A 210 0.38 -22.44 -1.55
C ALA A 210 0.89 -21.16 -0.85
N THR A 211 0.09 -20.08 -0.84
CA THR A 211 0.39 -18.85 -0.11
C THR A 211 0.52 -19.12 1.39
N TRP A 212 -0.37 -19.94 1.96
CA TRP A 212 -0.30 -20.30 3.38
C TRP A 212 0.96 -21.11 3.71
N ILE A 213 1.30 -22.12 2.91
CA ILE A 213 2.53 -22.91 3.05
C ILE A 213 3.76 -22.02 2.92
N TYR A 214 3.81 -21.18 1.87
CA TYR A 214 4.88 -20.23 1.64
C TYR A 214 5.08 -19.32 2.83
N ARG A 215 4.01 -18.72 3.37
CA ARG A 215 4.07 -17.86 4.56
C ARG A 215 4.62 -18.62 5.77
N ARG A 216 4.08 -19.81 6.05
CA ARG A 216 4.48 -20.62 7.20
C ARG A 216 5.97 -20.99 7.17
N LEU A 217 6.53 -21.23 5.99
CA LEU A 217 7.93 -21.62 5.82
C LEU A 217 8.89 -20.43 5.65
N SER A 218 8.48 -19.38 4.95
CA SER A 218 9.33 -18.23 4.62
C SER A 218 9.48 -17.25 5.78
N SER A 219 8.41 -16.95 6.53
CA SER A 219 8.46 -16.02 7.67
C SER A 219 9.56 -16.37 8.69
N PRO A 220 9.68 -17.62 9.20
CA PRO A 220 10.77 -17.96 10.12
C PRO A 220 12.15 -17.90 9.47
N ALA A 221 12.28 -18.27 8.19
CA ALA A 221 13.57 -18.19 7.48
C ALA A 221 14.04 -16.74 7.27
N TYR A 222 13.12 -15.82 6.95
CA TYR A 222 13.42 -14.40 6.88
C TYR A 222 13.73 -13.79 8.25
N ALA A 223 13.04 -14.23 9.31
CA ALA A 223 13.35 -13.82 10.68
C ALA A 223 14.77 -14.27 11.09
N GLN A 224 15.16 -15.50 10.78
CA GLN A 224 16.49 -16.01 11.06
C GLN A 224 17.56 -15.26 10.26
N ALA A 225 17.35 -15.00 8.97
CA ALA A 225 18.27 -14.21 8.15
C ALA A 225 18.43 -12.77 8.69
N ARG A 226 17.36 -12.17 9.25
CA ARG A 226 17.43 -10.86 9.93
C ARG A 226 18.29 -10.88 11.20
N LEU A 227 18.26 -11.97 11.97
CA LEU A 227 19.14 -12.14 13.13
C LEU A 227 20.60 -12.28 12.71
N GLU A 228 20.90 -13.09 11.69
CA GLU A 228 22.27 -13.31 11.22
C GLU A 228 22.90 -12.05 10.61
N ILE A 229 22.17 -11.27 9.80
CA ILE A 229 22.68 -9.99 9.29
C ILE A 229 22.90 -8.98 10.43
N GLY A 230 22.09 -9.03 11.48
CA GLY A 230 22.27 -8.23 12.69
C GLY A 230 23.64 -8.47 13.34
N LYS A 231 24.07 -9.75 13.45
CA LYS A 231 25.39 -10.13 13.99
C LYS A 231 26.54 -9.66 13.10
N VAL A 232 26.38 -9.75 11.78
CA VAL A 232 27.36 -9.22 10.81
C VAL A 232 27.52 -7.72 11.00
N ASN A 233 26.41 -6.98 11.03
CA ASN A 233 26.42 -5.52 11.17
C ASN A 233 26.97 -5.07 12.53
N SER A 234 26.60 -5.75 13.62
CA SER A 234 27.12 -5.40 14.95
C SER A 234 28.62 -5.64 15.05
N THR A 235 29.11 -6.75 14.49
CA THR A 235 30.55 -7.06 14.46
C THR A 235 31.29 -6.04 13.60
N LEU A 236 30.74 -5.68 12.43
CA LEU A 236 31.32 -4.65 11.58
C LEU A 236 31.44 -3.32 12.32
N GLN A 237 30.37 -2.88 12.98
CA GLN A 237 30.35 -1.63 13.75
C GLN A 237 31.38 -1.67 14.89
N GLU A 238 31.41 -2.75 15.68
CA GLU A 238 32.37 -2.92 16.78
C GLU A 238 33.82 -2.85 16.29
N LYS A 239 34.16 -3.60 15.23
CA LYS A 239 35.55 -3.68 14.73
C LYS A 239 35.99 -2.41 14.00
N VAL A 240 35.08 -1.72 13.31
CA VAL A 240 35.39 -0.44 12.67
C VAL A 240 35.59 0.66 13.71
N SER A 241 34.72 0.75 14.72
CA SER A 241 34.90 1.69 15.84
C SER A 241 36.16 1.37 16.66
N GLY A 242 36.51 0.09 16.81
CA GLY A 242 37.72 -0.39 17.50
C GLY A 242 38.95 -0.59 16.62
N MET A 243 39.02 0.00 15.42
CA MET A 243 40.03 -0.33 14.40
C MET A 243 41.47 -0.20 14.91
N ARG A 244 41.75 0.80 15.76
CA ARG A 244 43.07 1.02 16.35
C ARG A 244 43.54 -0.16 17.21
N VAL A 245 42.63 -0.81 17.93
CA VAL A 245 42.91 -2.00 18.75
C VAL A 245 43.20 -3.21 17.86
N VAL A 246 42.39 -3.40 16.81
CA VAL A 246 42.61 -4.49 15.84
C VAL A 246 43.97 -4.36 15.16
N GLN A 247 44.36 -3.13 14.79
CA GLN A 247 45.65 -2.84 14.15
C GLN A 247 46.83 -2.98 15.12
N SER A 248 46.71 -2.50 16.37
CA SER A 248 47.80 -2.59 17.34
C SER A 248 48.11 -4.03 17.77
N HIS A 249 47.12 -4.92 17.70
CA HIS A 249 47.29 -6.36 17.97
C HIS A 249 47.58 -7.19 16.70
N GLY A 250 47.62 -6.59 15.50
CA GLY A 250 47.86 -7.32 14.25
C GLY A 250 46.78 -8.37 13.90
N GLN A 251 45.55 -8.19 14.38
CA GLN A 251 44.47 -9.19 14.31
C GLN A 251 43.61 -9.09 13.03
N GLN A 252 44.00 -8.30 12.03
CA GLN A 252 43.17 -8.02 10.85
C GLN A 252 42.72 -9.31 10.12
N LYS A 253 43.64 -10.27 9.94
CA LYS A 253 43.33 -11.56 9.28
C LYS A 253 42.36 -12.41 10.11
N GLN A 254 42.52 -12.40 11.43
CA GLN A 254 41.68 -13.19 12.34
C GLN A 254 40.25 -12.63 12.40
N GLU A 255 40.11 -11.31 12.49
CA GLU A 255 38.80 -10.66 12.47
C GLU A 255 38.12 -10.77 11.10
N ALA A 256 38.89 -10.72 10.00
CA ALA A 256 38.36 -11.00 8.67
C ALA A 256 37.82 -12.43 8.54
N ALA A 257 38.52 -13.42 9.09
CA ALA A 257 38.04 -14.81 9.11
C ALA A 257 36.77 -14.97 9.95
N ARG A 258 36.68 -14.27 11.10
CA ARG A 258 35.49 -14.26 11.95
C ARG A 258 34.28 -13.65 11.23
N LEU A 259 34.46 -12.51 10.58
CA LEU A 259 33.41 -11.87 9.80
C LEU A 259 32.97 -12.74 8.61
N ARG A 260 33.90 -13.45 7.97
CA ARG A 260 33.60 -14.41 6.91
C ARG A 260 32.68 -15.53 7.41
N ALA A 261 32.98 -16.13 8.56
CA ALA A 261 32.14 -17.19 9.14
C ALA A 261 30.70 -16.69 9.45
N LEU A 262 30.57 -15.47 10.00
CA LEU A 262 29.26 -14.84 10.21
C LEU A 262 28.52 -14.59 8.88
N SER A 263 29.25 -14.11 7.88
CA SER A 263 28.70 -13.83 6.54
C SER A 263 28.26 -15.12 5.83
N ASP A 264 28.98 -16.23 6.02
CA ASP A 264 28.60 -17.54 5.48
C ASP A 264 27.30 -18.08 6.11
N ASN A 265 27.13 -17.90 7.43
CA ASN A 265 25.87 -18.23 8.12
C ASN A 265 24.70 -17.36 7.63
N PHE A 266 24.93 -16.05 7.48
CA PHE A 266 23.95 -15.15 6.88
C PHE A 266 23.61 -15.58 5.43
N ARG A 267 24.60 -15.92 4.62
CA ARG A 267 24.40 -16.40 3.25
C ARG A 267 23.54 -17.67 3.23
N ALA A 268 23.85 -18.66 4.05
CA ALA A 268 23.10 -19.92 4.10
C ALA A 268 21.63 -19.71 4.49
N THR A 269 21.37 -18.90 5.54
CA THR A 269 20.02 -18.58 5.99
C THR A 269 19.25 -17.74 4.96
N ARG A 270 19.92 -16.77 4.32
CA ARG A 270 19.32 -15.95 3.25
C ARG A 270 18.97 -16.77 2.01
N VAL A 271 19.85 -17.68 1.58
CA VAL A 271 19.59 -18.58 0.44
C VAL A 271 18.40 -19.48 0.74
N ARG A 272 18.27 -20.01 1.97
CA ARG A 272 17.09 -20.80 2.37
C ARG A 272 15.79 -20.00 2.23
N ALA A 273 15.77 -18.74 2.68
CA ALA A 273 14.61 -17.88 2.53
C ALA A 273 14.28 -17.61 1.05
N GLN A 274 15.31 -17.38 0.22
CA GLN A 274 15.14 -17.17 -1.23
C GLN A 274 14.63 -18.40 -1.99
N LYS A 275 15.00 -19.61 -1.56
CA LYS A 275 14.46 -20.85 -2.15
C LYS A 275 12.93 -20.92 -2.07
N TYR A 276 12.32 -20.49 -0.97
CA TYR A 276 10.86 -20.47 -0.86
C TYR A 276 10.22 -19.48 -1.85
N LEU A 277 10.85 -18.31 -2.02
CA LEU A 277 10.40 -17.31 -3.00
C LEU A 277 10.51 -17.82 -4.44
N ALA A 278 11.64 -18.46 -4.75
CA ALA A 278 11.96 -19.01 -6.07
C ALA A 278 11.05 -20.18 -6.48
N VAL A 279 10.39 -20.84 -5.53
CA VAL A 279 9.39 -21.87 -5.81
C VAL A 279 7.99 -21.27 -5.87
N TYR A 280 7.66 -20.33 -4.97
CA TYR A 280 6.31 -19.79 -4.83
C TYR A 280 5.82 -19.01 -6.05
N PHE A 281 6.60 -18.06 -6.58
CA PHE A 281 6.15 -17.25 -7.72
C PHE A 281 6.01 -18.07 -9.02
N PRO A 282 6.97 -18.94 -9.40
CA PRO A 282 6.76 -19.82 -10.55
C PRO A 282 5.57 -20.77 -10.37
N PHE A 283 5.32 -21.25 -9.15
CA PHE A 283 4.15 -22.08 -8.87
C PHE A 283 2.83 -21.31 -9.03
N LEU A 284 2.76 -20.05 -8.58
CA LEU A 284 1.62 -19.16 -8.84
C LEU A 284 1.37 -19.00 -10.34
N THR A 285 2.42 -18.70 -11.12
CA THR A 285 2.32 -18.59 -12.58
C THR A 285 1.83 -19.90 -13.19
N PHE A 286 2.35 -21.05 -12.75
CA PHE A 286 1.88 -22.36 -13.19
C PHE A 286 0.39 -22.56 -12.91
N CYS A 287 -0.12 -22.21 -11.72
CA CYS A 287 -1.55 -22.27 -11.41
C CYS A 287 -2.39 -21.38 -12.34
N THR A 288 -1.90 -20.16 -12.62
CA THR A 288 -2.56 -19.25 -13.57
C THR A 288 -2.61 -19.83 -14.98
N GLU A 289 -1.49 -20.32 -15.50
CA GLU A 289 -1.42 -20.96 -16.83
C GLU A 289 -2.26 -22.24 -16.90
N ALA A 290 -2.30 -23.04 -15.83
CA ALA A 290 -3.16 -24.22 -15.74
C ALA A 290 -4.64 -23.83 -15.78
N ALA A 291 -5.04 -22.75 -15.11
CA ALA A 291 -6.41 -22.23 -15.17
C ALA A 291 -6.76 -21.74 -16.59
N TYR A 292 -5.85 -21.04 -17.27
CA TYR A 292 -5.99 -20.67 -18.67
C TYR A 292 -6.18 -21.89 -19.57
N ALA A 293 -5.33 -22.91 -19.42
CA ALA A 293 -5.43 -24.14 -20.22
C ALA A 293 -6.74 -24.89 -19.96
N ALA A 294 -7.20 -24.97 -18.71
CA ALA A 294 -8.46 -25.61 -18.37
C ALA A 294 -9.67 -24.86 -18.95
N VAL A 295 -9.68 -23.53 -18.84
CA VAL A 295 -10.71 -22.67 -19.43
C VAL A 295 -10.68 -22.74 -20.96
N LEU A 296 -9.50 -22.83 -21.57
CA LEU A 296 -9.39 -23.02 -23.02
C LEU A 296 -9.99 -24.34 -23.45
N LEU A 297 -9.66 -25.42 -22.76
CA LEU A 297 -10.11 -26.77 -23.11
C LEU A 297 -11.64 -26.87 -23.04
N ILE A 298 -12.24 -26.43 -21.92
CA ILE A 298 -13.69 -26.47 -21.71
C ILE A 298 -14.40 -25.41 -22.56
N GLY A 299 -13.82 -24.21 -22.66
CA GLY A 299 -14.40 -23.11 -23.43
C GLY A 299 -14.41 -23.39 -24.93
N ALA A 300 -13.31 -23.93 -25.48
CA ALA A 300 -13.21 -24.25 -26.90
C ALA A 300 -14.18 -25.36 -27.31
N THR A 301 -14.38 -26.40 -26.48
CA THR A 301 -15.38 -27.44 -26.76
C THR A 301 -16.78 -26.87 -26.76
N ARG A 302 -17.13 -26.03 -25.78
CA ARG A 302 -18.47 -25.41 -25.69
C ARG A 302 -18.73 -24.38 -26.80
N VAL A 303 -17.69 -23.69 -27.27
CA VAL A 303 -17.79 -22.84 -28.48
C VAL A 303 -18.02 -23.70 -29.73
N ALA A 304 -17.31 -24.83 -29.87
CA ALA A 304 -17.48 -25.73 -31.00
C ALA A 304 -18.87 -26.40 -31.03
N GLU A 305 -19.44 -26.67 -29.85
CA GLU A 305 -20.81 -27.20 -29.67
C GLU A 305 -21.90 -26.12 -29.82
N GLY A 306 -21.51 -24.85 -29.93
CA GLY A 306 -22.44 -23.72 -30.08
C GLY A 306 -23.13 -23.28 -28.79
N GLU A 307 -22.70 -23.79 -27.63
CA GLU A 307 -23.26 -23.43 -26.31
C GLU A 307 -22.78 -22.05 -25.80
N MET A 308 -21.67 -21.56 -26.35
CA MET A 308 -21.00 -20.32 -25.91
C MET A 308 -20.44 -19.56 -27.10
N THR A 309 -20.40 -18.22 -27.03
CA THR A 309 -19.79 -17.40 -28.06
C THR A 309 -18.27 -17.31 -27.90
N PRO A 310 -17.50 -17.14 -28.99
CA PRO A 310 -16.05 -16.89 -28.91
C PRO A 310 -15.68 -15.65 -28.09
N GLY A 311 -16.54 -14.61 -28.09
CA GLY A 311 -16.34 -13.41 -27.29
C GLY A 311 -16.37 -13.69 -25.79
N ILE A 312 -17.24 -14.58 -25.31
CA ILE A 312 -17.23 -14.99 -23.89
C ILE A 312 -15.89 -15.63 -23.54
N LEU A 313 -15.39 -16.55 -24.37
CA LEU A 313 -14.08 -17.18 -24.15
C LEU A 313 -12.94 -16.13 -24.10
N ALA A 314 -12.94 -15.19 -25.04
CA ALA A 314 -11.96 -14.09 -25.07
C ALA A 314 -12.04 -13.20 -23.82
N ALA A 315 -13.25 -12.87 -23.36
CA ALA A 315 -13.47 -12.09 -22.14
C ALA A 315 -12.96 -12.84 -20.90
N PHE A 316 -13.19 -14.15 -20.81
CA PHE A 316 -12.67 -14.98 -19.72
C PHE A 316 -11.15 -14.98 -19.64
N PHE A 317 -10.46 -15.00 -20.78
CA PHE A 317 -9.00 -14.93 -20.81
C PHE A 317 -8.47 -13.60 -20.25
N LEU A 318 -9.15 -12.50 -20.53
CA LEU A 318 -8.76 -11.19 -20.02
C LEU A 318 -9.08 -11.04 -18.54
N LEU A 319 -10.25 -11.52 -18.10
CA LEU A 319 -10.66 -11.54 -16.70
C LEU A 319 -9.69 -12.38 -15.85
N LEU A 320 -9.29 -13.55 -16.33
CA LEU A 320 -8.29 -14.40 -15.68
C LEU A 320 -6.98 -13.64 -15.42
N GLY A 321 -6.47 -12.92 -16.41
CA GLY A 321 -5.19 -12.22 -16.31
C GLY A 321 -5.24 -11.10 -15.27
N GLN A 322 -6.38 -10.42 -15.18
CA GLN A 322 -6.62 -9.37 -14.18
C GLN A 322 -6.90 -9.93 -12.77
N PHE A 323 -7.38 -11.18 -12.64
CA PHE A 323 -7.71 -11.76 -11.34
C PHE A 323 -6.48 -12.09 -10.49
N TYR A 324 -5.41 -12.63 -11.10
CA TYR A 324 -4.25 -13.14 -10.35
C TYR A 324 -3.29 -12.05 -9.86
N GLY A 325 -3.24 -10.88 -10.50
CA GLY A 325 -2.43 -9.74 -10.05
C GLY A 325 -2.77 -9.31 -8.61
N PRO A 326 -4.03 -8.98 -8.31
CA PRO A 326 -4.51 -8.70 -6.95
C PRO A 326 -4.18 -9.76 -5.90
N VAL A 327 -4.25 -11.05 -6.25
CA VAL A 327 -3.91 -12.16 -5.34
C VAL A 327 -2.45 -12.06 -4.87
N GLN A 328 -1.54 -11.72 -5.80
CA GLN A 328 -0.13 -11.53 -5.49
C GLN A 328 0.10 -10.29 -4.61
N GLN A 329 -0.61 -9.19 -4.87
CA GLN A 329 -0.52 -7.96 -4.07
C GLN A 329 -0.95 -8.21 -2.61
N LEU A 330 -2.06 -8.92 -2.39
CA LEU A 330 -2.52 -9.28 -1.04
C LEU A 330 -1.50 -10.09 -0.24
N SER A 331 -0.71 -10.93 -0.92
CA SER A 331 0.34 -11.72 -0.26
C SER A 331 1.41 -10.87 0.41
N GLY A 332 1.69 -9.67 -0.11
CA GLY A 332 2.68 -8.73 0.44
C GLY A 332 2.17 -7.82 1.55
N ILE A 333 0.84 -7.63 1.65
CA ILE A 333 0.25 -6.62 2.55
C ILE A 333 0.21 -7.07 4.01
N VAL A 334 0.20 -8.37 4.31
CA VAL A 334 0.12 -8.82 5.71
C VAL A 334 1.36 -8.40 6.50
N ASP A 335 2.53 -8.34 5.87
CA ASP A 335 3.77 -7.97 6.56
C ASP A 335 3.75 -6.49 6.94
N SER A 336 3.26 -5.62 6.04
CA SER A 336 3.06 -4.20 6.34
C SER A 336 1.94 -3.98 7.35
N TRP A 337 0.88 -4.79 7.33
CA TRP A 337 -0.18 -4.78 8.34
C TRP A 337 0.34 -5.16 9.75
N GLN A 338 1.17 -6.22 9.83
CA GLN A 338 1.80 -6.63 11.08
C GLN A 338 2.72 -5.54 11.63
N GLN A 339 3.54 -4.94 10.76
CA GLN A 339 4.41 -3.82 11.14
C GLN A 339 3.61 -2.63 11.65
N ALA A 340 2.58 -2.20 10.92
CA ALA A 340 1.71 -1.09 11.33
C ALA A 340 0.97 -1.36 12.64
N THR A 341 0.53 -2.61 12.86
CA THR A 341 -0.12 -3.02 14.11
C THR A 341 0.85 -2.95 15.30
N ALA A 342 2.10 -3.40 15.11
CA ALA A 342 3.14 -3.29 16.14
C ALA A 342 3.48 -1.83 16.45
N SER A 343 3.70 -1.01 15.41
CA SER A 343 3.95 0.43 15.55
C SER A 343 2.78 1.15 16.23
N GLY A 344 1.53 0.82 15.89
CA GLY A 344 0.34 1.36 16.56
C GLY A 344 0.29 1.03 18.06
N LYS A 345 0.69 -0.18 18.46
CA LYS A 345 0.80 -0.57 19.88
C LYS A 345 1.87 0.25 20.60
N HIS A 346 3.02 0.49 19.98
CA HIS A 346 4.08 1.33 20.57
C HIS A 346 3.64 2.78 20.74
N ILE A 347 2.97 3.36 19.72
CA ILE A 347 2.44 4.73 19.80
C ILE A 347 1.38 4.83 20.90
N ASN A 348 0.47 3.85 21.00
CA ASN A 348 -0.51 3.80 22.09
C ASN A 348 0.16 3.70 23.47
N ALA A 349 1.20 2.86 23.60
CA ALA A 349 1.94 2.74 24.86
C ALA A 349 2.65 4.04 25.24
N LEU A 350 3.18 4.78 24.26
CA LEU A 350 3.75 6.11 24.48
C LEU A 350 2.68 7.09 24.95
N LEU A 351 1.56 7.21 24.24
CA LEU A 351 0.46 8.14 24.58
C LEU A 351 -0.29 7.76 25.86
N ALA A 352 -0.11 6.54 26.37
CA ALA A 352 -0.68 6.09 27.63
C ALA A 352 0.19 6.45 28.84
N THR A 353 1.44 6.90 28.63
CA THR A 353 2.32 7.35 29.72
C THR A 353 1.68 8.54 30.42
N GLU A 354 1.70 8.58 31.75
CA GLU A 354 1.08 9.67 32.49
C GLU A 354 1.91 10.97 32.40
N ASP A 355 1.23 12.08 32.10
CA ASP A 355 1.80 13.43 32.19
C ASP A 355 2.01 13.73 33.69
N THR A 356 3.26 13.88 34.13
CA THR A 356 3.58 14.08 35.56
C THR A 356 3.81 15.53 35.97
N GLU A 357 3.35 16.51 35.19
CA GLU A 357 3.35 17.92 35.64
C GLU A 357 1.92 18.39 35.91
N ASN A 358 1.41 18.01 37.08
CA ASN A 358 0.23 18.61 37.66
C ASN A 358 0.63 19.96 38.26
N ILE A 359 0.61 21.01 37.43
CA ILE A 359 0.90 22.40 37.84
C ILE A 359 -0.24 22.97 38.74
N ASP A 360 -1.36 22.24 38.88
CA ASP A 360 -2.56 22.69 39.61
C ASP A 360 -2.68 22.15 41.05
N ARG A 361 -1.62 21.59 41.65
CA ARG A 361 -1.60 21.37 43.11
C ARG A 361 -0.97 22.57 43.82
N PRO A 362 -1.75 23.44 44.50
CA PRO A 362 -1.15 24.42 45.40
C PRO A 362 -0.44 23.70 46.56
N PRO A 363 0.58 24.34 47.16
CA PRO A 363 1.44 23.75 48.19
C PRO A 363 0.70 23.31 49.45
#